data_AF-A0A4Y8WN51-F1
#
_entry.id   AF-A0A4Y8WN51-F1
#
_cell.length_a   1.000
_cell.length_b   1.000
_cell.length_c   1.000
_cell.angle_alpha   90.00
_cell.angle_beta   90.00
_cell.angle_gamma   90.00
#
_symmetry.space_group_name_H-M   'P 1'
#
loop_
_entity.id
_entity.type
_entity.pdbx_description
1 polymer ?
#
loop_
_entity_poly.entity_id
_entity_poly.type
_entity_poly.pdbx_seq_one_letter_code
_entity_poly.pdbx_strand_id
1 'polypeptide(L)'
;MNKQKGLLIGGSVIIVIAGGIMAYSAFTRGRGKNETATASAQIFRPESQPATDISVDEATALMAEATGENPLYDLYRFYNDNNMVFLDKEAPCNKGTEALQAFVEQFSRDSQFQANRTKISEGGMRPDFSSLSLVIAEPDSTNFFGAWSNIAPNEASFCHGWLGSEMLEEYTFTRKDSASHWVLTDYFSALAELD
;
A
#
# COMPACT_ATOMS: atom_id res chain seq x y z
N MET A 1 4.03 -51.45 -25.95
CA MET A 1 5.16 -52.04 -25.17
C MET A 1 6.42 -51.41 -25.75
N ASN A 2 7.31 -50.68 -25.08
CA ASN A 2 7.74 -50.43 -23.69
C ASN A 2 8.10 -48.93 -23.60
N LYS A 3 7.83 -48.09 -22.59
CA LYS A 3 8.00 -48.09 -21.12
C LYS A 3 9.41 -48.45 -20.62
N GLN A 4 10.26 -47.42 -20.48
CA GLN A 4 11.26 -47.22 -19.42
C GLN A 4 11.37 -45.68 -19.25
N LYS A 5 11.02 -44.98 -18.16
CA LYS A 5 11.21 -45.13 -16.71
C LYS A 5 12.66 -45.22 -16.25
N GLY A 6 13.17 -44.06 -15.82
CA GLY A 6 13.83 -43.91 -14.52
C GLY A 6 15.31 -43.55 -14.56
N LEU A 7 15.66 -42.37 -14.03
CA LEU A 7 16.61 -42.30 -12.92
C LEU A 7 16.40 -41.01 -12.10
N LEU A 8 16.19 -41.20 -10.80
CA LEU A 8 16.20 -40.21 -9.72
C LEU A 8 17.63 -39.83 -9.35
N ILE A 9 17.78 -38.65 -8.76
CA ILE A 9 18.68 -38.17 -7.66
C ILE A 9 18.78 -36.65 -7.93
N GLY A 10 18.42 -35.72 -7.05
CA GLY A 10 18.35 -35.73 -5.59
C GLY A 10 18.94 -34.38 -5.18
N GLY A 11 18.16 -33.52 -4.50
CA GLY A 11 18.57 -32.17 -4.16
C GLY A 11 17.42 -31.36 -3.60
N SER A 12 17.10 -31.63 -2.34
CA SER A 12 16.11 -30.93 -1.53
C SER A 12 16.40 -29.42 -1.45
N VAL A 13 15.43 -28.58 -1.79
CA VAL A 13 15.30 -27.25 -1.17
C VAL A 13 13.86 -27.11 -0.71
N ILE A 14 13.69 -27.27 0.59
CA ILE A 14 12.48 -26.90 1.31
C ILE A 14 12.51 -25.38 1.43
N ILE A 15 11.67 -24.67 0.67
CA ILE A 15 11.35 -23.27 0.96
C ILE A 15 10.11 -23.29 1.84
N VAL A 16 10.34 -23.22 3.15
CA VAL A 16 9.33 -22.78 4.13
C VAL A 16 9.23 -21.27 3.96
N ILE A 17 8.20 -20.79 3.25
CA ILE A 17 7.70 -19.44 3.48
C ILE A 17 6.49 -19.61 4.40
N ALA A 18 6.80 -19.65 5.69
CA ALA A 18 5.82 -19.37 6.72
C ALA A 18 5.43 -17.90 6.58
N GLY A 19 4.13 -17.65 6.38
CA GLY A 19 3.60 -16.32 6.21
C GLY A 19 3.57 -15.49 7.49
N GLY A 20 3.23 -14.22 7.28
CA GLY A 20 2.46 -13.44 8.23
C GLY A 20 3.24 -12.38 9.00
N ILE A 21 3.17 -11.14 8.51
CA ILE A 21 2.77 -10.02 9.36
C ILE A 21 1.66 -9.26 8.60
N MET A 22 0.43 -9.76 8.70
CA MET A 22 -0.77 -8.93 8.73
C MET A 22 -1.12 -8.77 10.20
N ALA A 23 -1.03 -7.55 10.74
CA ALA A 23 -1.62 -7.22 12.03
C ALA A 23 -1.76 -5.71 12.18
N TYR A 24 -2.92 -5.17 11.82
CA TYR A 24 -3.58 -3.99 12.40
C TYR A 24 -4.96 -3.98 11.70
N SER A 25 -6.12 -4.17 12.33
CA SER A 25 -6.58 -3.85 13.65
C SER A 25 -7.75 -4.81 14.02
N ALA A 26 -7.74 -5.36 15.23
CA ALA A 26 -8.90 -6.02 15.80
C ALA A 26 -9.04 -5.61 17.26
N PHE A 27 -9.56 -4.40 17.48
CA PHE A 27 -9.90 -3.90 18.80
C PHE A 27 -11.36 -4.30 19.14
N THR A 28 -11.43 -5.36 19.95
CA THR A 28 -12.40 -5.66 21.02
C THR A 28 -13.89 -5.28 20.85
N ARG A 29 -14.75 -6.31 20.78
CA ARG A 29 -16.11 -6.27 21.33
C ARG A 29 -16.35 -7.52 22.18
N GLY A 30 -16.65 -7.30 23.46
CA GLY A 30 -16.49 -8.28 24.53
C GLY A 30 -17.62 -9.31 24.72
N ARG A 31 -17.22 -10.39 25.42
CA ARG A 31 -17.99 -11.33 26.26
C ARG A 31 -16.98 -12.44 26.61
N GLY A 32 -16.65 -12.83 27.84
CA GLY A 32 -17.20 -12.62 29.17
C GLY A 32 -17.03 -13.94 29.93
N LYS A 33 -16.39 -13.92 31.11
CA LYS A 33 -16.33 -14.97 32.16
C LYS A 33 -15.58 -16.27 31.77
N ASN A 34 -14.52 -16.73 32.45
CA ASN A 34 -14.38 -16.98 33.89
C ASN A 34 -12.92 -17.33 34.27
N GLU A 35 -12.57 -17.00 35.52
CA GLU A 35 -11.70 -17.72 36.48
C GLU A 35 -10.17 -17.82 36.33
N THR A 36 -9.52 -16.92 37.08
CA THR A 36 -8.52 -17.16 38.15
C THR A 36 -7.42 -18.20 37.95
N ALA A 37 -6.19 -17.72 37.73
CA ALA A 37 -4.98 -18.33 38.30
C ALA A 37 -3.91 -17.24 38.54
N THR A 38 -3.69 -16.94 39.82
CA THR A 38 -2.66 -16.05 40.34
C THR A 38 -1.29 -16.68 40.08
N ALA A 39 -0.54 -16.15 39.13
CA ALA A 39 0.89 -16.38 38.99
C ALA A 39 1.59 -15.02 39.02
N SER A 40 2.26 -14.75 40.14
CA SER A 40 3.06 -13.55 40.39
C SER A 40 4.28 -13.53 39.46
N ALA A 41 4.08 -13.19 38.19
CA ALA A 41 5.17 -12.82 37.31
C ALA A 41 5.55 -11.37 37.67
N GLN A 42 6.70 -11.20 38.32
CA GLN A 42 7.34 -9.90 38.42
C GLN A 42 7.50 -9.35 36.99
N ILE A 43 6.69 -8.34 36.67
CA ILE A 43 6.84 -7.55 35.45
C ILE A 43 8.16 -6.81 35.63
N PHE A 44 9.22 -7.33 35.03
CA PHE A 44 10.42 -6.57 34.76
C PHE A 44 10.00 -5.51 33.75
N ARG A 45 9.58 -4.33 34.24
CA ARG A 45 9.45 -3.13 33.42
C ARG A 45 10.87 -2.81 32.95
N PRO A 46 11.19 -2.87 31.65
CA PRO A 46 12.31 -2.08 31.16
C PRO A 46 12.02 -0.65 31.59
N GLU A 47 12.97 -0.02 32.26
CA GLU A 47 12.96 1.42 32.47
C GLU A 47 12.56 2.09 31.16
N SER A 48 11.60 3.00 31.26
CA SER A 48 11.20 3.93 30.22
C SER A 48 12.41 4.38 29.43
N GLN A 49 12.61 3.81 28.23
CA GLN A 49 13.52 4.40 27.27
C GLN A 49 13.01 5.82 27.02
N PRO A 50 13.88 6.84 27.07
CA PRO A 50 13.46 8.16 26.65
C PRO A 50 12.92 8.04 25.23
N ALA A 51 11.77 8.65 24.96
CA ALA A 51 11.37 8.94 23.59
C ALA A 51 12.47 9.82 23.02
N THR A 52 13.44 9.20 22.33
CA THR A 52 14.43 9.92 21.57
C THR A 52 13.68 10.48 20.37
N ASP A 53 13.51 11.81 20.36
CA ASP A 53 13.13 12.57 19.16
C ASP A 53 14.27 12.41 18.14
N ILE A 54 14.32 11.25 17.48
CA ILE A 54 15.21 11.00 16.36
C ILE A 54 14.49 11.49 15.12
N SER A 55 15.14 12.35 14.35
CA SER A 55 14.61 12.78 13.05
C SER A 55 14.44 11.57 12.11
N VAL A 56 13.53 11.65 11.15
CA VAL A 56 13.29 10.58 10.15
C VAL A 56 14.58 10.20 9.42
N ASP A 57 15.43 11.19 9.14
CA ASP A 57 16.75 10.98 8.50
C ASP A 57 17.71 10.18 9.39
N GLU A 58 17.72 10.46 10.70
CA GLU A 58 18.57 9.78 11.67
C GLU A 58 18.05 8.37 11.99
N ALA A 59 16.72 8.19 12.08
CA ALA A 59 16.10 6.87 12.20
C ALA A 59 16.39 5.99 10.96
N THR A 60 16.35 6.58 9.76
CA THR A 60 16.67 5.89 8.50
C THR A 60 18.14 5.51 8.44
N ALA A 61 19.04 6.41 8.84
CA ALA A 61 20.48 6.13 8.89
C ALA A 61 20.80 4.99 9.87
N LEU A 62 20.19 5.00 11.06
CA LEU A 62 20.37 3.93 12.07
C LEU A 62 19.81 2.59 11.60
N MET A 63 18.66 2.59 10.90
CA MET A 63 18.10 1.38 10.30
C MET A 63 19.00 0.84 9.18
N ALA A 64 19.49 1.71 8.31
CA ALA A 64 20.38 1.34 7.21
C ALA A 64 21.73 0.79 7.69
N GLU A 65 22.26 1.32 8.79
CA GLU A 65 23.49 0.80 9.42
C GLU A 65 23.26 -0.56 10.11
N ALA A 66 22.07 -0.79 10.66
CA ALA A 66 21.73 -2.04 11.35
C ALA A 66 21.43 -3.21 10.39
N THR A 67 20.85 -2.95 9.21
CA THR A 67 20.43 -3.99 8.26
C THR A 67 21.28 -4.07 6.99
N GLY A 68 22.05 -3.01 6.68
CA GLY A 68 22.69 -2.85 5.37
C GLY A 68 21.71 -2.48 4.24
N GLU A 69 20.44 -2.23 4.57
CA GLU A 69 19.36 -1.88 3.64
C GLU A 69 18.78 -0.53 4.03
N ASN A 70 18.64 0.41 3.08
CA ASN A 70 18.00 1.70 3.37
C ASN A 70 16.48 1.55 3.12
N PRO A 71 15.64 1.44 4.16
CA PRO A 71 14.21 1.15 4.00
C PRO A 71 13.47 2.27 3.25
N LEU A 72 13.93 3.52 3.35
CA LEU A 72 13.35 4.61 2.55
C LEU A 72 13.71 4.48 1.08
N TYR A 73 14.93 4.05 0.77
CA TYR A 73 15.33 3.79 -0.61
C TYR A 73 14.54 2.64 -1.22
N ASP A 74 14.30 1.56 -0.47
CA ASP A 74 13.49 0.43 -0.94
C ASP A 74 12.03 0.83 -1.16
N LEU A 75 11.46 1.63 -0.26
CA LEU A 75 10.11 2.16 -0.41
C LEU A 75 10.00 3.11 -1.62
N TYR A 76 10.97 4.02 -1.80
CA TYR A 76 11.04 4.87 -2.97
C TYR A 76 11.15 4.05 -4.26
N ARG A 77 12.00 3.03 -4.28
CA ARG A 77 12.17 2.15 -5.43
C ARG A 77 10.87 1.41 -5.76
N PHE A 78 10.16 0.91 -4.75
CA PHE A 78 8.86 0.29 -4.92
C PHE A 78 7.86 1.22 -5.64
N TYR A 79 7.73 2.46 -5.16
CA TYR A 79 6.87 3.46 -5.82
C TYR A 79 7.35 3.81 -7.23
N ASN A 80 8.66 3.94 -7.43
CA ASN A 80 9.23 4.22 -8.74
C ASN A 80 8.93 3.08 -9.74
N ASP A 81 9.07 1.82 -9.34
CA ASP A 81 8.79 0.68 -10.22
C ASP A 81 7.30 0.69 -10.67
N ASN A 82 6.37 0.99 -9.77
CA ASN A 82 4.95 1.16 -10.12
C ASN A 82 4.72 2.35 -11.06
N ASN A 83 5.36 3.49 -10.79
CA ASN A 83 5.29 4.67 -11.65
C ASN A 83 5.76 4.34 -13.08
N MET A 84 6.83 3.56 -13.22
CA MET A 84 7.32 3.11 -14.53
C MET A 84 6.32 2.22 -15.26
N VAL A 85 5.62 1.31 -14.55
CA VAL A 85 4.53 0.51 -15.14
C VAL A 85 3.36 1.39 -15.56
N PHE A 86 2.98 2.37 -14.73
CA PHE A 86 1.92 3.32 -15.09
C PHE A 86 2.28 4.11 -16.35
N LEU A 87 3.53 4.55 -16.51
CA LEU A 87 3.99 5.33 -17.67
C LEU A 87 4.16 4.48 -18.95
N ASP A 88 4.34 3.17 -18.82
CA ASP A 88 4.45 2.27 -19.96
C ASP A 88 3.10 2.08 -20.68
N LYS A 89 3.04 2.54 -21.94
CA LYS A 89 1.87 2.40 -22.81
C LYS A 89 1.54 0.95 -23.16
N GLU A 90 2.51 0.05 -23.04
CA GLU A 90 2.35 -1.38 -23.29
C GLU A 90 1.87 -2.16 -22.05
N ALA A 91 1.92 -1.55 -20.87
CA ALA A 91 1.45 -2.18 -19.65
C ALA A 91 -0.04 -2.56 -19.73
N PRO A 92 -0.46 -3.71 -19.17
CA PRO A 92 -1.85 -4.18 -19.24
C PRO A 92 -2.89 -3.19 -18.70
N CYS A 93 -2.56 -2.40 -17.67
CA CYS A 93 -3.43 -1.36 -17.11
C CYS A 93 -3.76 -0.25 -18.14
N ASN A 94 -2.90 -0.05 -19.13
CA ASN A 94 -3.04 0.93 -20.20
C ASN A 94 -3.64 0.35 -21.50
N LYS A 95 -4.10 -0.90 -21.48
CA LYS A 95 -4.77 -1.56 -22.61
C LYS A 95 -6.28 -1.71 -22.38
N GLY A 96 -7.01 -2.02 -23.45
CA GLY A 96 -8.43 -2.33 -23.41
C GLY A 96 -9.31 -1.16 -23.83
N THR A 97 -10.55 -1.15 -23.33
CA THR A 97 -11.57 -0.11 -23.62
C THR A 97 -11.13 1.28 -23.15
N GLU A 98 -10.37 1.34 -22.05
CA GLU A 98 -9.90 2.59 -21.46
C GLU A 98 -8.53 2.35 -20.82
N ALA A 99 -7.53 3.10 -21.27
CA ALA A 99 -6.21 3.10 -20.65
C ALA A 99 -6.27 3.81 -19.30
N LEU A 100 -5.58 3.28 -18.28
CA LEU A 100 -5.51 3.92 -16.96
C LEU A 100 -4.99 5.37 -17.05
N GLN A 101 -3.94 5.63 -17.85
CA GLN A 101 -3.44 6.99 -18.07
C GLN A 101 -4.52 7.95 -18.59
N ALA A 102 -5.32 7.52 -19.58
CA ALA A 102 -6.38 8.34 -20.16
C ALA A 102 -7.52 8.58 -19.17
N PHE A 103 -7.87 7.55 -18.40
CA PHE A 103 -8.84 7.67 -17.31
C PHE A 103 -8.38 8.70 -16.27
N VAL A 104 -7.15 8.61 -15.76
CA VAL A 104 -6.61 9.52 -14.75
C VAL A 104 -6.57 10.96 -15.26
N GLU A 105 -6.11 11.17 -16.50
CA GLU A 105 -6.09 12.52 -17.09
C GLU A 105 -7.48 13.16 -17.13
N GLN A 106 -8.50 12.41 -17.52
CA GLN A 106 -9.88 12.91 -17.56
C GLN A 106 -10.47 13.05 -16.16
N PHE A 107 -10.25 12.07 -15.29
CA PHE A 107 -10.74 12.04 -13.92
C PHE A 107 -10.18 13.20 -13.08
N SER A 108 -8.94 13.64 -13.30
CA SER A 108 -8.39 14.80 -12.59
C SER A 108 -8.93 16.15 -13.05
N ARG A 109 -9.69 16.23 -14.16
CA ARG A 109 -10.06 17.51 -14.79
C ARG A 109 -11.56 17.74 -14.94
N ASP A 110 -12.37 16.68 -15.00
CA ASP A 110 -13.80 16.76 -15.29
C ASP A 110 -14.63 16.30 -14.09
N SER A 111 -15.32 17.23 -13.44
CA SER A 111 -16.14 16.95 -12.25
C SER A 111 -17.37 16.09 -12.53
N GLN A 112 -17.95 16.20 -13.73
CA GLN A 112 -19.05 15.32 -14.12
C GLN A 112 -18.53 13.91 -14.37
N PHE A 113 -17.35 13.77 -14.96
CA PHE A 113 -16.69 12.48 -15.13
C PHE A 113 -16.33 11.86 -13.78
N GLN A 114 -15.76 12.62 -12.84
CA GLN A 114 -15.48 12.17 -11.47
C GLN A 114 -16.73 11.59 -10.79
N ALA A 115 -17.83 12.33 -10.82
CA ALA A 115 -19.09 11.89 -10.21
C ALA A 115 -19.61 10.59 -10.85
N ASN A 116 -19.53 10.45 -12.17
CA ASN A 116 -19.98 9.25 -12.88
C ASN A 116 -19.07 8.04 -12.64
N ARG A 117 -17.78 8.28 -12.44
CA ARG A 117 -16.72 7.28 -12.28
C ARG A 117 -16.43 6.90 -10.83
N THR A 118 -17.13 7.47 -9.88
CA THR A 118 -16.98 7.13 -8.46
C THR A 118 -18.04 6.12 -8.05
N LYS A 119 -17.60 4.97 -7.54
CA LYS A 119 -18.41 3.82 -7.13
C LYS A 119 -18.05 3.34 -5.71
N ILE A 120 -17.76 4.28 -4.83
CA ILE A 120 -17.52 4.01 -3.41
C ILE A 120 -18.83 3.55 -2.76
N SER A 121 -18.77 2.47 -1.98
CA SER A 121 -19.92 1.89 -1.30
C SER A 121 -20.55 2.87 -0.30
N GLU A 122 -21.82 2.66 0.02
CA GLU A 122 -22.51 3.42 1.06
C GLU A 122 -21.76 3.32 2.40
N GLY A 123 -21.54 4.46 3.05
CA GLY A 123 -20.72 4.57 4.26
C GLY A 123 -19.21 4.66 4.03
N GLY A 124 -18.74 4.53 2.78
CA GLY A 124 -17.34 4.78 2.42
C GLY A 124 -17.02 6.28 2.39
N MET A 125 -15.78 6.60 2.74
CA MET A 125 -15.27 7.97 2.70
C MET A 125 -15.23 8.47 1.25
N ARG A 126 -15.60 9.73 1.02
CA ARG A 126 -15.53 10.34 -0.31
C ARG A 126 -14.42 11.38 -0.36
N PRO A 127 -13.62 11.41 -1.43
CA PRO A 127 -12.61 12.43 -1.57
C PRO A 127 -13.23 13.80 -1.83
N ASP A 128 -12.51 14.84 -1.40
CA ASP A 128 -12.74 16.18 -1.91
C ASP A 128 -12.10 16.27 -3.30
N PHE A 129 -12.94 16.28 -4.34
CA PHE A 129 -12.47 16.37 -5.71
C PHE A 129 -11.92 17.76 -6.07
N SER A 130 -12.19 18.79 -5.27
CA SER A 130 -11.67 20.13 -5.51
C SER A 130 -10.16 20.25 -5.23
N SER A 131 -9.62 19.38 -4.39
CA SER A 131 -8.20 19.27 -4.05
C SER A 131 -7.51 18.05 -4.69
N LEU A 132 -8.21 17.29 -5.53
CA LEU A 132 -7.66 16.08 -6.13
C LEU A 132 -6.44 16.40 -7.00
N SER A 133 -5.31 15.81 -6.63
CA SER A 133 -4.10 15.74 -7.46
C SER A 133 -3.78 14.26 -7.69
N LEU A 134 -3.53 13.86 -8.94
CA LEU A 134 -3.06 12.50 -9.27
C LEU A 134 -1.79 12.62 -10.10
N VAL A 135 -0.79 13.33 -9.55
CA VAL A 135 0.44 13.70 -10.24
C VAL A 135 1.61 13.00 -9.56
N ILE A 136 2.35 12.21 -10.34
CA ILE A 136 3.60 11.61 -9.86
C ILE A 136 4.56 12.72 -9.47
N ALA A 137 4.98 12.73 -8.22
CA ALA A 137 5.93 13.66 -7.64
C ALA A 137 7.01 12.88 -6.90
N GLU A 138 8.26 13.06 -7.32
CA GLU A 138 9.42 12.56 -6.58
C GLU A 138 9.46 13.18 -5.18
N PRO A 139 10.00 12.47 -4.16
CA PRO A 139 10.13 13.01 -2.81
C PRO A 139 10.86 14.35 -2.82
N ASP A 140 10.24 15.37 -2.23
CA ASP A 140 10.85 16.69 -2.06
C ASP A 140 11.79 16.76 -0.84
N SER A 141 12.28 17.95 -0.48
CA SER A 141 13.14 18.13 0.69
C SER A 141 12.48 17.82 2.03
N THR A 142 11.15 17.67 2.07
CA THR A 142 10.38 17.22 3.23
C THR A 142 10.03 15.73 3.16
N ASN A 143 10.48 15.02 2.13
CA ASN A 143 10.07 13.68 1.74
C ASN A 143 8.60 13.55 1.33
N PHE A 144 7.91 14.67 1.04
CA PHE A 144 6.55 14.61 0.52
C PHE A 144 6.56 14.08 -0.91
N PHE A 145 5.67 13.14 -1.22
CA PHE A 145 5.63 12.47 -2.52
C PHE A 145 4.20 12.22 -3.01
N GLY A 146 4.08 11.92 -4.30
CA GLY A 146 2.86 11.40 -4.93
C GLY A 146 3.24 10.27 -5.87
N ALA A 147 2.69 9.07 -5.68
CA ALA A 147 3.08 7.91 -6.47
C ALA A 147 2.00 6.84 -6.53
N TRP A 148 2.18 5.90 -7.46
CA TRP A 148 1.37 4.69 -7.51
C TRP A 148 1.85 3.69 -6.45
N SER A 149 1.03 3.44 -5.43
CA SER A 149 1.27 2.41 -4.41
C SER A 149 0.98 1.00 -4.90
N ASN A 150 0.15 0.86 -5.93
CA ASN A 150 -0.16 -0.41 -6.58
C ASN A 150 -0.47 -0.18 -8.06
N ILE A 151 0.06 -1.05 -8.93
CA ILE A 151 -0.33 -1.14 -10.34
C ILE A 151 -0.49 -2.61 -10.75
N ALA A 152 -1.72 -2.99 -11.05
CA ALA A 152 -2.10 -4.28 -11.63
C ALA A 152 -2.93 -4.06 -12.90
N PRO A 153 -3.20 -5.12 -13.70
CA PRO A 153 -3.96 -4.97 -14.95
C PRO A 153 -5.34 -4.33 -14.80
N ASN A 154 -6.00 -4.50 -13.65
CA ASN A 154 -7.39 -4.10 -13.40
C ASN A 154 -7.61 -3.38 -12.06
N GLU A 155 -6.51 -3.07 -11.36
CA GLU A 155 -6.53 -2.38 -10.07
C GLU A 155 -5.29 -1.48 -10.00
N ALA A 156 -5.46 -0.27 -9.50
CA ALA A 156 -4.37 0.70 -9.37
C ALA A 156 -4.68 1.62 -8.20
N SER A 157 -3.69 1.93 -7.38
CA SER A 157 -3.84 2.82 -6.24
C SER A 157 -2.80 3.94 -6.29
N PHE A 158 -3.26 5.18 -6.16
CA PHE A 158 -2.42 6.36 -6.13
C PHE A 158 -2.45 6.97 -4.74
N CYS A 159 -1.29 7.31 -4.19
CA CYS A 159 -1.19 7.85 -2.84
C CYS A 159 -0.35 9.13 -2.76
N HIS A 160 -0.62 9.89 -1.70
CA HIS A 160 0.18 11.03 -1.25
C HIS A 160 0.61 10.80 0.20
N GLY A 161 1.76 11.32 0.57
CA GLY A 161 2.20 11.32 1.97
C GLY A 161 3.64 11.70 2.12
N TRP A 162 4.22 11.37 3.27
CA TRP A 162 5.65 11.54 3.54
C TRP A 162 6.34 10.18 3.53
N LEU A 163 7.39 10.07 2.73
CA LEU A 163 8.17 8.84 2.63
C LEU A 163 8.78 8.51 4.01
N GLY A 164 8.58 7.28 4.49
CA GLY A 164 9.05 6.88 5.82
C GLY A 164 8.15 7.26 6.99
N SER A 165 6.99 7.85 6.71
CA SER A 165 5.99 8.21 7.70
C SER A 165 4.60 7.73 7.25
N GLU A 166 3.56 8.51 7.54
CA GLU A 166 2.17 8.17 7.24
C GLU A 166 1.79 8.52 5.80
N MET A 167 1.03 7.61 5.19
CA MET A 167 0.28 7.88 3.97
C MET A 167 -0.90 8.77 4.35
N LEU A 168 -1.06 9.90 3.66
CA LEU A 168 -2.14 10.85 3.94
C LEU A 168 -3.42 10.48 3.22
N GLU A 169 -3.31 10.12 1.95
CA GLU A 169 -4.44 9.84 1.08
C GLU A 169 -4.08 8.69 0.16
N GLU A 170 -5.07 7.86 -0.15
CA GLU A 170 -4.97 6.84 -1.19
C GLU A 170 -6.28 6.74 -1.97
N TYR A 171 -6.16 6.72 -3.29
CA TYR A 171 -7.26 6.57 -4.23
C TYR A 171 -7.12 5.23 -4.94
N THR A 172 -8.08 4.34 -4.75
CA THR A 172 -8.06 3.01 -5.37
C THR A 172 -9.04 2.93 -6.52
N PHE A 173 -8.49 2.69 -7.70
CA PHE A 173 -9.21 2.54 -8.96
C PHE A 173 -9.26 1.08 -9.37
N THR A 174 -10.43 0.64 -9.82
CA THR A 174 -10.61 -0.71 -10.33
C THR A 174 -11.39 -0.71 -11.63
N ARG A 175 -11.21 -1.79 -12.40
CA ARG A 175 -12.11 -2.20 -13.48
C ARG A 175 -12.32 -3.69 -13.37
N LYS A 176 -13.45 -4.20 -13.86
CA LYS A 176 -13.72 -5.64 -13.81
C LYS A 176 -12.77 -6.46 -14.70
N ASP A 177 -12.48 -5.94 -15.88
CA ASP A 177 -11.65 -6.54 -16.91
C ASP A 177 -11.22 -5.47 -17.92
N SER A 178 -10.41 -5.83 -18.91
CA SER A 178 -9.94 -4.90 -19.95
C SER A 178 -11.04 -4.37 -20.87
N ALA A 179 -12.23 -4.97 -20.88
CA ALA A 179 -13.38 -4.47 -21.65
C ALA A 179 -14.20 -3.45 -20.85
N SER A 180 -14.01 -3.39 -19.54
CA SER A 180 -14.69 -2.52 -18.61
C SER A 180 -13.93 -1.21 -18.42
N HIS A 181 -14.65 -0.20 -17.98
CA HIS A 181 -14.08 1.09 -17.65
C HIS A 181 -13.52 1.14 -16.22
N TRP A 182 -12.53 2.00 -16.01
CA TRP A 182 -11.99 2.31 -14.69
C TRP A 182 -12.98 3.14 -13.88
N VAL A 183 -13.01 2.88 -12.57
CA VAL A 183 -13.80 3.60 -11.58
C VAL A 183 -13.03 3.75 -10.28
N LEU A 184 -13.23 4.85 -9.57
CA LEU A 184 -12.78 5.00 -8.19
C LEU A 184 -13.69 4.17 -7.29
N THR A 185 -13.13 3.21 -6.56
CA THR A 185 -13.90 2.29 -5.70
C THR A 185 -13.59 2.43 -4.22
N ASP A 186 -12.43 2.96 -3.87
CA ASP A 186 -12.08 3.22 -2.48
C ASP A 186 -11.27 4.50 -2.35
N TYR A 187 -11.37 5.12 -1.18
CA TYR A 187 -10.63 6.32 -0.81
C TYR A 187 -10.31 6.28 0.68
N PHE A 188 -9.03 6.44 0.99
CA PHE A 188 -8.52 6.59 2.34
C PHE A 188 -8.02 8.02 2.55
N SER A 189 -8.28 8.57 3.74
CA SER A 189 -7.68 9.81 4.20
C SER A 189 -7.35 9.73 5.69
N ALA A 190 -6.10 9.94 6.06
CA ALA A 190 -5.66 10.04 7.45
C ALA A 190 -6.22 11.29 8.15
N LEU A 191 -6.59 12.33 7.40
CA LEU A 191 -7.14 13.58 7.95
C LEU A 191 -8.59 13.44 8.44
N ALA A 192 -9.32 12.46 7.93
CA ALA A 192 -10.71 12.24 8.30
C ALA A 192 -10.88 11.42 9.60
N GLU A 193 -9.80 10.91 10.19
CA GLU A 193 -9.80 10.26 11.51
C GLU A 193 -9.67 11.26 12.68
N LEU A 194 -9.50 12.55 12.38
CA LEU A 194 -9.24 13.61 13.37
C LEU A 194 -10.46 14.49 13.70
N ASP A 195 -11.63 14.21 13.12
CA ASP A 195 -12.92 14.92 13.38
C ASP A 195 -13.89 14.11 14.27
#